data_AF-A0A838WF30-F1
#
_entry.id   AF-A0A838WF30-F1
#
_cell.length_a   1.000
_cell.length_b   1.000
_cell.length_c   1.000
_cell.angle_alpha   90.00
_cell.angle_beta   90.00
_cell.angle_gamma   90.00
#
_symmetry.space_group_name_H-M   'P 1'
#
loop_
_entity.id
_entity.type
_entity.pdbx_description
1 polymer ?
#
loop_
_entity_poly.entity_id
_entity_poly.type
_entity_poly.pdbx_seq_one_letter_code
_entity_poly.pdbx_strand_id
1 'polypeptide(L)'
;MTPAQDPMIMNPRQRTCWLAVLLVCVLAAACTAPPGPGNVAGSASVPVGATAAAGLPHDPPTRTQVLWGRQLVITHDCAGCHGGGHPAADGWLAGVRSTEQRPHATPFEREFEIGPFMTDPRYLKPDNATGVGRFSERQIFNALRYGLRPGETPDVEITSAVPGQGNHPAHPKYLAPPMPWPAYRHLADDEIRAIASYLRNGVRPVSNRVPDSEGPQDFWGTEYTPDKIGMLPAPAFPTSRERQFW
;
A
#
# COMPACT_ATOMS: atom_id res chain seq x y z
N MET A 1 -38.92 39.40 17.84
CA MET A 1 -39.63 39.52 16.56
C MET A 1 -38.80 38.78 15.52
N THR A 2 -39.17 37.53 15.26
CA THR A 2 -38.57 36.63 14.26
C THR A 2 -39.39 36.73 12.97
N PRO A 3 -38.77 36.86 11.77
CA PRO A 3 -39.52 36.78 10.52
C PRO A 3 -39.81 35.32 10.17
N ALA A 4 -41.07 35.05 9.84
CA ALA A 4 -41.58 33.76 9.39
C ALA A 4 -41.06 33.41 7.99
N GLN A 5 -40.79 32.13 7.75
CA GLN A 5 -40.45 31.58 6.44
C GLN A 5 -41.73 31.18 5.70
N ASP A 6 -41.96 31.75 4.51
CA ASP A 6 -43.03 31.35 3.59
C ASP A 6 -42.72 30.01 2.91
N PRO A 7 -43.72 29.12 2.73
CA PRO A 7 -43.54 27.86 2.03
C PRO A 7 -43.48 28.04 0.50
N MET A 8 -42.46 27.42 -0.10
CA MET A 8 -42.19 27.37 -1.53
C MET A 8 -43.39 26.90 -2.36
N ILE A 9 -43.88 27.78 -3.23
CA ILE A 9 -44.84 27.46 -4.29
C ILE A 9 -44.11 26.65 -5.38
N MET A 10 -44.43 25.35 -5.48
CA MET A 10 -43.90 24.46 -6.52
C MET A 10 -44.68 24.57 -7.85
N ASN A 11 -43.92 24.58 -8.93
CA ASN A 11 -44.32 24.69 -10.33
C ASN A 11 -45.12 23.46 -10.84
N PRO A 12 -46.26 23.63 -11.56
CA PRO A 12 -47.16 22.54 -11.97
C PRO A 12 -46.66 21.59 -13.07
N ARG A 13 -45.38 21.65 -13.48
CA ARG A 13 -44.80 20.76 -14.53
C ARG A 13 -44.06 19.51 -14.03
N GLN A 14 -44.07 19.19 -12.74
CA GLN A 14 -43.36 18.01 -12.18
C GLN A 14 -44.27 16.89 -11.63
N ARG A 15 -45.57 16.89 -11.96
CA ARG A 15 -46.55 15.94 -11.38
C ARG A 15 -46.80 14.66 -12.18
N THR A 16 -46.04 14.36 -13.23
CA THR A 16 -46.25 13.18 -14.08
C THR A 16 -44.98 12.37 -14.21
N CYS A 17 -44.70 11.50 -13.24
CA CYS A 17 -43.82 10.32 -13.41
C CYS A 17 -43.93 9.29 -12.27
N TRP A 18 -44.76 9.54 -11.25
CA TRP A 18 -45.04 8.58 -10.19
C TRP A 18 -46.50 8.17 -10.28
N LEU A 19 -46.79 7.04 -10.92
CA LEU A 19 -47.96 6.15 -10.73
C LEU A 19 -48.23 5.28 -11.97
N ALA A 20 -47.65 4.10 -11.97
CA ALA A 20 -48.19 2.89 -12.62
C ALA A 20 -47.71 1.71 -11.75
N VAL A 21 -48.39 1.42 -10.62
CA VAL A 21 -49.52 0.49 -10.49
C VAL A 21 -49.18 -0.86 -11.14
N LEU A 22 -48.54 -1.78 -10.42
CA LEU A 22 -49.18 -2.86 -9.63
C LEU A 22 -50.31 -3.59 -10.39
N LEU A 23 -49.98 -4.75 -10.96
CA LEU A 23 -50.96 -5.79 -11.29
C LEU A 23 -50.55 -7.12 -10.63
N VAL A 24 -51.58 -7.84 -10.19
CA VAL A 24 -51.65 -8.90 -9.19
C VAL A 24 -51.21 -10.30 -9.68
N CYS A 25 -50.77 -11.08 -8.70
CA CYS A 25 -50.55 -12.53 -8.56
C CYS A 25 -51.40 -13.53 -9.39
N VAL A 26 -50.89 -14.75 -9.63
CA VAL A 26 -51.20 -16.06 -8.99
C VAL A 26 -50.81 -17.23 -9.95
N LEU A 27 -50.34 -18.36 -9.37
CA LEU A 27 -50.09 -19.72 -9.92
C LEU A 27 -48.64 -19.98 -10.40
N ALA A 28 -47.90 -21.02 -9.99
CA ALA A 28 -48.22 -22.23 -9.22
C ALA A 28 -46.98 -22.75 -8.49
N ALA A 29 -47.17 -23.20 -7.25
CA ALA A 29 -46.25 -24.08 -6.54
C ALA A 29 -46.44 -25.51 -7.06
N ALA A 30 -45.37 -26.16 -7.49
CA ALA A 30 -45.30 -27.60 -7.67
C ALA A 30 -44.11 -28.12 -6.88
N CYS A 31 -44.44 -28.91 -5.85
CA CYS A 31 -43.52 -29.63 -4.98
C CYS A 31 -42.72 -30.68 -5.76
N THR A 32 -41.40 -30.71 -5.58
CA THR A 32 -40.61 -31.95 -5.73
C THR A 32 -39.75 -32.15 -4.48
N ALA A 33 -39.77 -33.39 -3.99
CA ALA A 33 -39.25 -33.87 -2.71
C ALA A 33 -37.70 -33.83 -2.62
N PRO A 34 -37.13 -33.89 -1.39
CA PRO A 34 -35.69 -33.86 -1.19
C PRO A 34 -35.05 -35.25 -1.47
N PRO A 35 -33.81 -35.31 -1.99
CA PRO A 35 -33.05 -36.57 -1.96
C PRO A 35 -32.56 -36.85 -0.53
N GLY A 36 -32.73 -38.10 -0.10
CA GLY A 36 -32.42 -38.62 1.24
C GLY A 36 -30.92 -38.74 1.58
N PRO A 37 -30.60 -39.32 2.74
CA PRO A 37 -29.29 -39.17 3.39
C PRO A 37 -28.24 -40.08 2.72
N GLY A 38 -27.33 -39.46 1.97
CA GLY A 38 -26.13 -40.11 1.42
C GLY A 38 -24.91 -39.84 2.30
N ASN A 39 -24.48 -40.88 3.02
CA ASN A 39 -23.14 -41.15 3.57
C ASN A 39 -22.16 -39.99 3.77
N VAL A 40 -21.89 -39.71 5.05
CA VAL A 40 -20.66 -39.09 5.57
C VAL A 40 -19.43 -39.88 5.12
N ALA A 41 -18.63 -39.29 4.24
CA ALA A 41 -17.27 -39.71 3.97
C ALA A 41 -16.39 -38.47 3.76
N GLY A 42 -15.40 -38.32 4.64
CA GLY A 42 -14.24 -37.47 4.44
C GLY A 42 -14.41 -36.03 4.93
N SER A 43 -14.04 -35.80 6.19
CA SER A 43 -13.51 -34.51 6.64
C SER A 43 -12.27 -34.20 5.80
N ALA A 44 -12.46 -33.50 4.67
CA ALA A 44 -11.34 -32.97 3.91
C ALA A 44 -10.69 -31.88 4.78
N SER A 45 -9.56 -32.21 5.39
CA SER A 45 -8.65 -31.25 5.98
C SER A 45 -8.34 -30.18 4.94
N VAL A 46 -8.79 -28.95 5.17
CA VAL A 46 -8.35 -27.78 4.40
C VAL A 46 -6.83 -27.68 4.59
N PRO A 47 -6.02 -27.81 3.53
CA PRO A 47 -4.60 -27.59 3.68
C PRO A 47 -4.39 -26.11 4.00
N VAL A 48 -3.87 -25.84 5.18
CA VAL A 48 -3.23 -24.56 5.50
C VAL A 48 -2.01 -24.46 4.58
N GLY A 49 -2.16 -23.76 3.46
CA GLY A 49 -1.10 -23.69 2.45
C GLY A 49 -1.52 -23.38 1.01
N ALA A 50 -2.81 -23.13 0.73
CA ALA A 50 -3.18 -22.55 -0.56
C ALA A 50 -2.87 -21.05 -0.53
N THR A 51 -1.65 -20.68 -0.89
CA THR A 51 -1.32 -19.32 -1.32
C THR A 51 -2.28 -18.94 -2.42
N ALA A 52 -3.19 -18.00 -2.13
CA ALA A 52 -3.94 -17.33 -3.18
C ALA A 52 -2.90 -16.77 -4.16
N ALA A 53 -2.94 -17.25 -5.41
CA ALA A 53 -1.96 -16.95 -6.45
C ALA A 53 -1.59 -15.47 -6.44
N ALA A 54 -0.42 -15.16 -5.86
CA ALA A 54 0.25 -13.90 -6.09
C ALA A 54 0.54 -13.86 -7.59
N GLY A 55 0.16 -12.77 -8.26
CA GLY A 55 0.50 -12.58 -9.66
C GLY A 55 1.99 -12.84 -9.84
N LEU A 56 2.33 -13.64 -10.86
CA LEU A 56 3.71 -13.85 -11.26
C LEU A 56 4.35 -12.48 -11.54
N PRO A 57 5.70 -12.35 -11.54
CA PRO A 57 6.41 -11.08 -11.66
C PRO A 57 6.12 -10.20 -12.90
N HIS A 58 5.20 -10.60 -13.78
CA HIS A 58 4.89 -9.94 -15.05
C HIS A 58 3.39 -9.94 -15.43
N ASP A 59 2.51 -10.48 -14.60
CA ASP A 59 1.06 -10.45 -14.87
C ASP A 59 0.40 -9.19 -14.28
N PRO A 60 -0.70 -8.69 -14.87
CA PRO A 60 -1.51 -7.67 -14.23
C PRO A 60 -1.92 -8.14 -12.81
N PRO A 61 -1.85 -7.26 -11.79
CA PRO A 61 -2.12 -7.69 -10.44
C PRO A 61 -3.59 -8.07 -10.27
N THR A 62 -3.83 -9.17 -9.55
CA THR A 62 -5.19 -9.62 -9.27
C THR A 62 -5.88 -8.67 -8.29
N ARG A 63 -7.22 -8.66 -8.29
CA ARG A 63 -7.98 -7.90 -7.28
C ARG A 63 -7.58 -8.29 -5.86
N THR A 64 -7.34 -9.59 -5.61
CA THR A 64 -6.92 -10.11 -4.30
C THR A 64 -5.55 -9.54 -3.90
N GLN A 65 -4.58 -9.52 -4.82
CA GLN A 65 -3.27 -8.94 -4.58
C GLN A 65 -3.34 -7.45 -4.24
N VAL A 66 -4.14 -6.67 -4.98
CA VAL A 66 -4.35 -5.25 -4.68
C VAL A 66 -5.01 -5.04 -3.31
N LEU A 67 -5.98 -5.87 -2.93
CA LEU A 67 -6.64 -5.78 -1.62
C LEU A 67 -5.71 -6.17 -0.46
N TRP A 68 -4.86 -7.18 -0.65
CA TRP A 68 -3.83 -7.53 0.33
C TRP A 68 -2.80 -6.39 0.46
N GLY A 69 -2.35 -5.83 -0.66
CA GLY A 69 -1.48 -4.67 -0.66
C GLY A 69 -2.07 -3.48 0.10
N ARG A 70 -3.37 -3.21 -0.10
CA ARG A 70 -4.09 -2.20 0.68
C ARG A 70 -4.04 -2.48 2.18
N GLN A 71 -4.28 -3.72 2.58
CA GLN A 71 -4.22 -4.12 3.99
C GLN A 71 -2.83 -3.87 4.56
N LEU A 72 -1.77 -4.32 3.87
CA LEU A 72 -0.39 -4.14 4.31
C LEU A 72 -0.02 -2.66 4.43
N VAL A 73 -0.43 -1.82 3.47
CA VAL A 73 -0.17 -0.37 3.50
C VAL A 73 -0.85 0.31 4.69
N ILE A 74 -2.02 -0.18 5.11
CA ILE A 74 -2.73 0.32 6.30
C ILE A 74 -2.04 -0.17 7.58
N THR A 75 -1.75 -1.47 7.69
CA THR A 75 -1.21 -2.06 8.93
C THR A 75 0.24 -1.71 9.19
N HIS A 76 1.01 -1.40 8.15
CA HIS A 76 2.37 -0.88 8.25
C HIS A 76 2.41 0.66 8.29
N ASP A 77 1.26 1.31 8.49
CA ASP A 77 1.11 2.75 8.67
C ASP A 77 1.89 3.61 7.66
N CYS A 78 1.82 3.26 6.37
CA CYS A 78 2.50 4.05 5.35
C CYS A 78 1.98 5.50 5.32
N ALA A 79 0.71 5.71 5.66
CA ALA A 79 0.09 7.02 5.69
C ALA A 79 0.55 7.92 6.85
N GLY A 80 1.12 7.37 7.92
CA GLY A 80 1.72 8.15 9.01
C GLY A 80 2.80 9.11 8.51
N CYS A 81 3.64 8.65 7.57
CA CYS A 81 4.67 9.47 6.92
C CYS A 81 4.27 9.98 5.53
N HIS A 82 3.57 9.17 4.73
CA HIS A 82 3.19 9.52 3.37
C HIS A 82 1.81 10.22 3.27
N GLY A 83 1.20 10.61 4.39
CA GLY A 83 0.02 11.47 4.46
C GLY A 83 -1.33 10.75 4.35
N GLY A 84 -2.36 11.43 4.86
CA GLY A 84 -3.76 11.11 4.60
C GLY A 84 -4.48 10.21 5.60
N GLY A 85 -3.81 9.60 6.59
CA GLY A 85 -4.43 8.89 7.72
C GLY A 85 -5.25 7.62 7.39
N HIS A 86 -6.20 7.68 6.46
CA HIS A 86 -7.04 6.54 6.06
C HIS A 86 -7.42 6.58 4.56
N PRO A 87 -7.77 5.44 3.94
CA PRO A 87 -8.01 5.33 2.49
C PRO A 87 -9.16 6.16 1.91
N ALA A 88 -10.04 6.69 2.77
CA ALA A 88 -11.17 7.53 2.35
C ALA A 88 -10.84 9.03 2.39
N ALA A 89 -9.70 9.42 2.97
CA ALA A 89 -9.30 10.82 3.02
C ALA A 89 -8.75 11.30 1.68
N ASP A 90 -9.02 12.57 1.34
CA ASP A 90 -8.49 13.19 0.12
C ASP A 90 -6.95 13.20 0.07
N GLY A 91 -6.32 13.22 1.25
CA GLY A 91 -4.88 13.16 1.43
C GLY A 91 -4.26 11.76 1.42
N TRP A 92 -5.03 10.67 1.23
CA TRP A 92 -4.51 9.29 1.34
C TRP A 92 -3.24 9.07 0.51
N LEU A 93 -2.09 8.83 1.16
CA LEU A 93 -0.78 8.64 0.55
C LEU A 93 -0.31 9.81 -0.32
N ALA A 94 -0.87 11.00 -0.05
CA ALA A 94 -0.67 12.19 -0.86
C ALA A 94 0.53 13.06 -0.44
N GLY A 95 1.37 12.55 0.45
CA GLY A 95 2.35 13.35 1.20
C GLY A 95 1.66 14.30 2.18
N VAL A 96 2.46 15.00 2.97
CA VAL A 96 1.96 16.10 3.82
C VAL A 96 1.61 17.28 2.90
N ARG A 97 0.32 17.64 2.81
CA ARG A 97 -0.16 18.70 1.89
C ARG A 97 -0.18 20.09 2.53
N SER A 98 -0.13 20.16 3.86
CA SER A 98 0.02 21.39 4.65
C SER A 98 0.41 21.05 6.10
N THR A 99 0.92 22.05 6.85
CA THR A 99 1.19 21.92 8.30
C THR A 99 -0.06 21.60 9.12
N GLU A 100 -1.26 21.89 8.60
CA GLU A 100 -2.54 21.60 9.27
C GLU A 100 -2.89 20.10 9.37
N GLN A 101 -2.35 19.26 8.48
CA GLN A 101 -2.66 17.82 8.48
C GLN A 101 -1.91 17.04 9.56
N ARG A 102 -1.11 17.75 10.37
CA ARG A 102 -0.55 17.30 11.64
C ARG A 102 -0.71 18.47 12.61
N PRO A 103 -1.76 18.55 13.44
CA PRO A 103 -2.04 19.73 14.26
C PRO A 103 -0.98 20.05 15.34
N HIS A 104 0.01 19.17 15.54
CA HIS A 104 1.22 19.43 16.34
C HIS A 104 2.46 19.77 15.49
N ALA A 105 2.34 19.53 14.18
CA ALA A 105 3.05 20.08 13.04
C ALA A 105 3.64 21.49 13.16
N THR A 106 4.76 21.76 13.81
CA THR A 106 5.42 23.05 13.55
C THR A 106 5.75 23.18 12.06
N PRO A 107 5.89 24.40 11.50
CA PRO A 107 6.38 24.57 10.13
C PRO A 107 7.75 23.93 9.87
N PHE A 108 8.43 23.43 10.91
CA PHE A 108 9.70 22.70 10.88
C PHE A 108 9.53 21.17 11.04
N GLU A 109 8.31 20.66 11.17
CA GLU A 109 7.98 19.23 11.35
C GLU A 109 7.36 18.60 10.07
N ARG A 110 7.40 19.34 8.96
CA ARG A 110 7.10 18.79 7.63
C ARG A 110 8.23 17.92 7.10
N GLU A 111 9.43 18.20 7.58
CA GLU A 111 10.71 17.69 7.09
C GLU A 111 11.35 16.81 8.17
N PHE A 112 11.99 15.71 7.76
CA PHE A 112 12.84 14.93 8.65
C PHE A 112 14.26 15.50 8.58
N GLU A 113 14.79 15.96 9.71
CA GLU A 113 16.18 16.38 9.82
C GLU A 113 17.09 15.15 9.86
N ILE A 114 18.03 15.07 8.91
CA ILE A 114 19.08 14.06 8.90
C ILE A 114 20.41 14.80 8.79
N GLY A 115 21.17 14.81 9.89
CA GLY A 115 22.37 15.64 9.96
C GLY A 115 22.02 17.11 9.63
N PRO A 116 22.74 17.78 8.72
CA PRO A 116 22.48 19.18 8.40
C PRO A 116 21.42 19.38 7.30
N PHE A 117 20.70 18.33 6.87
CA PHE A 117 19.80 18.38 5.72
C PHE A 117 18.39 17.96 6.07
N MET A 118 17.43 18.65 5.47
CA MET A 118 16.02 18.32 5.55
C MET A 118 15.61 17.34 4.44
N THR A 119 14.81 16.33 4.78
CA THR A 119 14.24 15.40 3.78
C THR A 119 12.73 15.25 3.91
N ASP A 120 12.06 15.20 2.77
CA ASP A 120 10.62 15.03 2.68
C ASP A 120 10.22 13.61 2.23
N PRO A 121 9.20 13.01 2.85
CA PRO A 121 8.61 11.78 2.35
C PRO A 121 8.02 12.02 0.96
N ARG A 122 8.39 11.18 0.01
CA ARG A 122 7.87 11.29 -1.36
C ARG A 122 6.39 10.89 -1.44
N TYR A 123 5.76 11.45 -2.46
CA TYR A 123 4.38 11.19 -2.82
C TYR A 123 4.20 9.76 -3.36
N LEU A 124 3.25 8.98 -2.80
CA LEU A 124 3.06 7.57 -3.16
C LEU A 124 1.87 7.30 -4.08
N LYS A 125 1.11 8.31 -4.51
CA LYS A 125 0.06 8.09 -5.52
C LYS A 125 0.71 7.82 -6.89
N PRO A 126 0.04 7.07 -7.80
CA PRO A 126 0.59 6.68 -9.09
C PRO A 126 0.53 7.82 -10.11
N ASP A 127 1.21 8.93 -9.81
CA ASP A 127 1.45 10.04 -10.73
C ASP A 127 2.86 9.95 -11.28
N ASN A 128 3.01 10.08 -12.60
CA ASN A 128 4.30 9.93 -13.26
C ASN A 128 5.23 11.11 -12.96
N ALA A 129 4.69 12.32 -12.89
CA ALA A 129 5.49 13.53 -12.70
C ALA A 129 5.99 13.67 -11.25
N THR A 130 5.13 13.39 -10.27
CA THR A 130 5.36 13.74 -8.87
C THR A 130 5.36 12.56 -7.91
N GLY A 131 4.85 11.39 -8.33
CA GLY A 131 4.65 10.22 -7.46
C GLY A 131 5.37 8.96 -7.88
N VAL A 132 4.86 7.81 -7.45
CA VAL A 132 5.42 6.49 -7.78
C VAL A 132 4.97 5.97 -9.15
N GLY A 133 4.12 6.71 -9.86
CA GLY A 133 3.59 6.29 -11.16
C GLY A 133 4.68 6.05 -12.22
N ARG A 134 5.82 6.75 -12.10
CA ARG A 134 6.97 6.53 -13.00
C ARG A 134 7.82 5.31 -12.67
N PHE A 135 7.62 4.68 -11.51
CA PHE A 135 8.42 3.55 -11.06
C PHE A 135 7.67 2.24 -11.25
N SER A 136 8.34 1.24 -11.82
CA SER A 136 7.76 -0.11 -11.97
C SER A 136 7.45 -0.72 -10.60
N GLU A 137 6.57 -1.73 -10.57
CA GLU A 137 6.35 -2.51 -9.34
C GLU A 137 7.65 -3.17 -8.85
N ARG A 138 8.55 -3.55 -9.78
CA ARG A 138 9.86 -4.10 -9.45
C ARG A 138 10.78 -3.06 -8.79
N GLN A 139 10.78 -1.81 -9.25
CA GLN A 139 11.52 -0.74 -8.58
C GLN A 139 10.97 -0.43 -7.18
N ILE A 140 9.64 -0.47 -7.00
CA ILE A 140 9.02 -0.32 -5.67
C ILE A 140 9.37 -1.51 -4.77
N PHE A 141 9.35 -2.74 -5.31
CA PHE A 141 9.80 -3.94 -4.60
C PHE A 141 11.26 -3.79 -4.14
N ASN A 142 12.16 -3.38 -5.03
CA ASN A 142 13.57 -3.19 -4.71
C ASN A 142 13.78 -2.09 -3.65
N ALA A 143 12.95 -1.07 -3.65
CA ALA A 143 12.96 -0.01 -2.63
C ALA A 143 12.59 -0.53 -1.25
N LEU A 144 11.57 -1.39 -1.14
CA LEU A 144 11.14 -1.97 0.13
C LEU A 144 12.06 -3.10 0.60
N ARG A 145 12.60 -3.91 -0.33
CA ARG A 145 13.42 -5.08 -0.02
C ARG A 145 14.90 -4.74 0.21
N TYR A 146 15.45 -3.81 -0.57
CA TYR A 146 16.87 -3.49 -0.57
C TYR A 146 17.15 -2.02 -0.23
N GLY A 147 16.11 -1.23 0.04
CA GLY A 147 16.27 0.20 0.33
C GLY A 147 16.66 1.04 -0.87
N LEU A 148 16.67 0.47 -2.08
CA LEU A 148 17.22 1.12 -3.26
C LEU A 148 16.27 2.20 -3.78
N ARG A 149 16.80 3.39 -4.03
CA ARG A 149 16.03 4.52 -4.54
C ARG A 149 15.59 4.22 -5.99
N PRO A 150 14.28 4.11 -6.26
CA PRO A 150 13.75 3.67 -7.56
C PRO A 150 14.33 4.38 -8.79
N GLY A 151 14.44 5.72 -8.75
CA GLY A 151 14.86 6.53 -9.90
C GLY A 151 16.36 6.50 -10.20
N GLU A 152 17.17 5.98 -9.29
CA GLU A 152 18.62 5.90 -9.42
C GLU A 152 19.12 4.44 -9.48
N THR A 153 18.20 3.49 -9.38
CA THR A 153 18.49 2.06 -9.35
C THR A 153 17.86 1.37 -10.55
N PRO A 154 18.56 0.45 -11.22
CA PRO A 154 18.02 -0.30 -12.35
C PRO A 154 16.74 -1.07 -12.01
N ASP A 155 15.83 -1.13 -12.98
CA ASP A 155 14.61 -1.93 -12.93
C ASP A 155 14.90 -3.40 -13.25
N VAL A 156 15.56 -4.09 -12.31
CA VAL A 156 16.00 -5.48 -12.47
C VAL A 156 15.67 -6.30 -11.24
N GLU A 157 15.50 -7.60 -11.43
CA GLU A 157 15.44 -8.53 -10.32
C GLU A 157 16.81 -8.64 -9.64
N ILE A 158 16.81 -8.47 -8.31
CA ILE A 158 17.98 -8.60 -7.46
C ILE A 158 17.92 -9.93 -6.73
N THR A 159 18.99 -10.70 -6.88
CA THR A 159 19.13 -12.07 -6.34
C THR A 159 20.13 -12.15 -5.19
N SER A 160 20.79 -11.05 -4.84
CA SER A 160 21.68 -10.94 -3.67
C SER A 160 21.50 -9.59 -2.99
N ALA A 161 21.54 -9.56 -1.66
CA ALA A 161 21.56 -8.32 -0.89
C ALA A 161 22.96 -7.67 -0.80
N VAL A 162 23.98 -8.31 -1.39
CA VAL A 162 25.37 -7.85 -1.34
C VAL A 162 25.65 -6.90 -2.51
N PRO A 163 26.05 -5.64 -2.27
CA PRO A 163 26.44 -4.71 -3.33
C PRO A 163 27.42 -5.32 -4.34
N GLY A 164 27.11 -5.19 -5.64
CA GLY A 164 27.92 -5.74 -6.73
C GLY A 164 27.66 -7.20 -7.07
N GLN A 165 26.73 -7.88 -6.38
CA GLN A 165 26.36 -9.27 -6.65
C GLN A 165 24.88 -9.39 -7.01
N GLY A 166 24.52 -10.38 -7.83
CA GLY A 166 23.10 -10.72 -8.08
C GLY A 166 22.27 -9.53 -8.54
N ASN A 167 22.81 -8.70 -9.44
CA ASN A 167 22.24 -7.43 -9.93
C ASN A 167 22.07 -6.31 -8.88
N HIS A 168 22.49 -6.52 -7.63
CA HIS A 168 22.55 -5.42 -6.66
C HIS A 168 23.61 -4.40 -7.11
N PRO A 169 23.30 -3.09 -7.17
CA PRO A 169 24.28 -2.08 -7.54
C PRO A 169 25.53 -2.16 -6.67
N ALA A 170 26.71 -2.00 -7.29
CA ALA A 170 27.99 -1.92 -6.57
C ALA A 170 28.09 -0.65 -5.72
N HIS A 171 27.46 0.44 -6.18
CA HIS A 171 27.32 1.71 -5.46
C HIS A 171 25.83 2.05 -5.32
N PRO A 172 25.13 1.39 -4.39
CA PRO A 172 23.69 1.58 -4.20
C PRO A 172 23.37 3.00 -3.76
N LYS A 173 22.18 3.47 -4.14
CA LYS A 173 21.60 4.73 -3.66
C LYS A 173 20.42 4.38 -2.79
N TYR A 174 20.51 4.66 -1.49
CA TYR A 174 19.48 4.23 -0.55
C TYR A 174 18.43 5.31 -0.26
N LEU A 175 17.23 4.85 0.07
CA LEU A 175 16.18 5.65 0.66
C LEU A 175 16.64 6.25 1.99
N ALA A 176 16.15 7.46 2.29
CA ALA A 176 16.49 8.15 3.52
C ALA A 176 16.02 7.37 4.77
N PRO A 177 16.79 7.39 5.87
CA PRO A 177 16.49 6.72 7.15
C PRO A 177 15.04 6.81 7.67
N PRO A 178 14.31 7.94 7.52
CA PRO A 178 12.91 8.02 7.94
C PRO A 178 11.97 7.03 7.25
N MET A 179 12.33 6.52 6.07
CA MET A 179 11.60 5.44 5.43
C MET A 179 12.10 4.10 6.00
N PRO A 180 11.29 3.35 6.77
CA PRO A 180 11.74 2.19 7.52
C PRO A 180 11.83 0.92 6.67
N TRP A 181 12.46 1.00 5.50
CA TRP A 181 12.68 -0.14 4.62
C TRP A 181 13.45 -1.31 5.29
N PRO A 182 14.35 -1.13 6.27
CA PRO A 182 14.98 -2.25 6.96
C PRO A 182 13.98 -3.11 7.76
N ALA A 183 12.85 -2.54 8.18
CA ALA A 183 11.77 -3.33 8.79
C ALA A 183 10.98 -4.11 7.71
N TYR A 184 10.69 -3.47 6.57
CA TYR A 184 9.90 -4.08 5.49
C TYR A 184 10.64 -5.15 4.71
N ARG A 185 11.98 -5.14 4.68
CA ARG A 185 12.78 -6.12 3.92
C ARG A 185 12.56 -7.57 4.33
N HIS A 186 12.01 -7.81 5.51
CA HIS A 186 11.73 -9.14 6.05
C HIS A 186 10.32 -9.64 5.74
N LEU A 187 9.45 -8.81 5.17
CA LEU A 187 8.16 -9.25 4.63
C LEU A 187 8.37 -10.29 3.54
N ALA A 188 7.42 -11.20 3.40
CA ALA A 188 7.45 -12.19 2.34
C ALA A 188 7.40 -11.49 0.96
N ASP A 189 7.99 -12.12 -0.05
CA ASP A 189 8.12 -11.53 -1.38
C ASP A 189 6.76 -11.17 -2.00
N ASP A 190 5.73 -11.99 -1.76
CA ASP A 190 4.35 -11.78 -2.17
C ASP A 190 3.70 -10.59 -1.46
N GLU A 191 3.99 -10.37 -0.18
CA GLU A 191 3.55 -9.19 0.57
C GLU A 191 4.13 -7.89 0.00
N ILE A 192 5.43 -7.85 -0.27
CA ILE A 192 6.08 -6.67 -0.89
C ILE A 192 5.52 -6.43 -2.29
N ARG A 193 5.33 -7.48 -3.09
CA ARG A 193 4.67 -7.37 -4.40
C ARG A 193 3.25 -6.85 -4.27
N ALA A 194 2.47 -7.31 -3.30
CA ALA A 194 1.12 -6.83 -3.06
C ALA A 194 1.10 -5.32 -2.73
N ILE A 195 2.03 -4.85 -1.87
CA ILE A 195 2.20 -3.42 -1.58
C ILE A 195 2.48 -2.65 -2.88
N ALA A 196 3.46 -3.09 -3.68
CA ALA A 196 3.82 -2.44 -4.94
C ALA A 196 2.61 -2.36 -5.91
N SER A 197 1.86 -3.46 -6.05
CA SER A 197 0.66 -3.50 -6.88
C SER A 197 -0.45 -2.57 -6.38
N TYR A 198 -0.65 -2.46 -5.06
CA TYR A 198 -1.62 -1.51 -4.51
C TYR A 198 -1.22 -0.06 -4.76
N LEU A 199 0.04 0.31 -4.50
CA LEU A 199 0.52 1.67 -4.72
C LEU A 199 0.41 2.09 -6.19
N ARG A 200 0.68 1.15 -7.12
CA ARG A 200 0.65 1.42 -8.55
C ARG A 200 -0.76 1.41 -9.15
N ASN A 201 -1.64 0.52 -8.69
CA ASN A 201 -2.92 0.24 -9.37
C ASN A 201 -4.17 0.44 -8.49
N GLY A 202 -4.02 0.38 -7.17
CA GLY A 202 -5.13 0.48 -6.21
C GLY A 202 -5.38 1.90 -5.68
N VAL A 203 -4.43 2.82 -5.87
CA VAL A 203 -4.51 4.20 -5.41
C VAL A 203 -4.91 5.11 -6.57
N ARG A 204 -5.83 6.05 -6.35
CA ARG A 204 -6.21 7.02 -7.39
C ARG A 204 -5.03 7.93 -7.74
N PRO A 205 -4.71 8.14 -9.03
CA PRO A 205 -3.74 9.14 -9.42
C PRO A 205 -4.27 10.53 -9.06
N VAL A 206 -3.44 11.29 -8.38
CA VAL A 206 -3.60 12.73 -8.14
C VAL A 206 -2.20 13.31 -8.38
N SER A 207 -2.03 14.55 -8.80
CA SER A 207 -0.69 15.16 -8.86
C SER A 207 -0.45 16.02 -7.63
N ASN A 208 0.71 15.89 -6.99
CA ASN A 208 1.12 16.75 -5.88
C ASN A 208 2.65 16.84 -5.83
N ARG A 209 3.21 18.02 -6.13
CA ARG A 209 4.65 18.22 -6.07
C ARG A 209 5.08 18.51 -4.63
N VAL A 210 5.80 17.57 -4.03
CA VAL A 210 6.50 17.77 -2.75
C VAL A 210 7.87 18.39 -3.06
N PRO A 211 8.41 19.28 -2.20
CA PRO A 211 9.79 19.73 -2.31
C PRO A 211 10.78 18.57 -2.40
N ASP A 212 11.90 18.82 -3.06
CA ASP A 212 13.01 17.86 -3.05
C ASP A 212 13.78 17.99 -1.74
N SER A 213 14.20 16.84 -1.21
CA SER A 213 15.11 16.76 -0.07
C SER A 213 16.40 17.53 -0.32
N GLU A 214 16.92 18.16 0.72
CA GLU A 214 18.17 18.90 0.72
C GLU A 214 19.40 17.97 0.72
N GLY A 215 20.57 18.55 0.44
CA GLY A 215 21.88 17.91 0.60
C GLY A 215 22.30 16.95 -0.52
N PRO A 216 23.52 16.39 -0.41
CA PRO A 216 23.95 15.32 -1.29
C PRO A 216 23.09 14.09 -1.00
N GLN A 217 22.46 13.58 -2.04
CA GLN A 217 21.61 12.40 -1.94
C GLN A 217 22.45 11.22 -1.40
N ASP A 218 21.88 10.48 -0.44
CA ASP A 218 22.45 9.24 0.09
C ASP A 218 23.75 9.37 0.91
N PHE A 219 23.98 10.52 1.57
CA PHE A 219 25.13 10.67 2.49
C PHE A 219 25.05 9.74 3.73
N TRP A 220 23.87 9.17 3.99
CA TRP A 220 23.61 8.14 5.00
C TRP A 220 23.90 6.72 4.52
N GLY A 221 24.34 6.51 3.28
CA GLY A 221 24.52 5.16 2.72
C GLY A 221 25.44 4.26 3.56
N THR A 222 26.38 4.84 4.33
CA THR A 222 27.25 4.14 5.29
C THR A 222 26.52 3.55 6.51
N GLU A 223 25.26 3.92 6.73
CA GLU A 223 24.41 3.37 7.78
C GLU A 223 23.75 2.05 7.37
N TYR A 224 23.70 1.75 6.07
CA TYR A 224 23.06 0.54 5.54
C TYR A 224 24.03 -0.58 5.25
N THR A 225 24.80 -0.98 6.26
CA THR A 225 25.68 -2.15 6.21
C THR A 225 24.99 -3.37 6.84
N PRO A 226 25.31 -4.60 6.39
CA PRO A 226 24.75 -5.82 7.00
C PRO A 226 24.91 -5.88 8.52
N ASP A 227 25.99 -5.30 9.07
CA ASP A 227 26.23 -5.26 10.52
C ASP A 227 25.26 -4.32 11.27
N LYS A 228 24.81 -3.24 10.62
CA LYS A 228 23.90 -2.25 11.22
C LYS A 228 22.42 -2.62 11.04
N ILE A 229 22.04 -3.14 9.87
CA ILE A 229 20.63 -3.42 9.54
C ILE A 229 20.30 -4.92 9.49
N GLY A 230 21.26 -5.78 9.81
CA GLY A 230 21.08 -7.23 9.77
C GLY A 230 21.24 -7.83 8.37
N MET A 231 21.42 -9.15 8.38
CA MET A 231 21.49 -9.97 7.18
C MET A 231 20.12 -10.22 6.57
N LEU A 232 20.10 -10.48 5.27
CA LEU A 232 18.93 -10.92 4.52
C LEU A 232 19.31 -12.19 3.73
N PRO A 233 18.61 -13.33 3.92
CA PRO A 233 17.51 -13.55 4.87
C PRO A 233 17.94 -13.39 6.34
N ALA A 234 16.96 -13.18 7.22
CA ALA A 234 17.23 -13.14 8.67
C ALA A 234 17.84 -14.48 9.14
N PRO A 235 18.66 -14.47 10.21
CA PRO A 235 19.17 -15.71 10.79
C PRO A 235 18.05 -16.70 11.11
N ALA A 236 18.30 -17.98 10.91
CA ALA A 236 17.33 -19.01 11.24
C ALA A 236 17.01 -18.99 12.75
N PHE A 237 15.73 -19.13 13.07
CA PHE A 237 15.27 -19.30 14.45
C PHE A 237 15.55 -20.74 14.93
N PRO A 238 15.93 -20.94 16.20
CA PRO A 238 16.31 -19.91 17.16
C PRO A 238 17.79 -19.52 17.01
N THR A 239 18.10 -18.25 17.18
CA THR A 239 19.47 -17.78 17.43
C THR A 239 19.89 -18.07 18.88
N SER A 240 21.17 -17.86 19.22
CA SER A 240 21.68 -18.02 20.59
C SER A 240 21.04 -17.10 21.64
N ARG A 241 20.28 -16.08 21.21
CA ARG A 241 19.54 -15.15 22.07
C ARG A 241 18.05 -15.47 22.16
N GLU A 242 17.59 -16.46 21.41
CA GLU A 242 16.18 -16.85 21.35
C GLU A 242 16.00 -18.20 22.04
N ARG A 243 14.87 -18.36 22.70
CA ARG A 243 14.50 -19.66 23.25
C ARG A 243 13.83 -20.47 22.15
N GLN A 244 14.35 -21.68 21.91
CA GLN A 244 13.57 -22.68 21.19
C GLN A 244 12.30 -22.92 22.00
N PHE A 245 11.15 -22.54 21.44
CA PHE A 245 9.86 -22.85 22.06
C PHE A 245 9.49 -24.29 21.69
N TRP A 246 9.17 -25.07 22.72
CA TRP A 246 8.71 -26.48 22.72
C TRP A 246 9.75 -27.50 22.26
#